data_AF-A0A923AK27-F1
#
_entry.id   AF-A0A923AK27-F1
#
_cell.length_a   1.000
_cell.length_b   1.000
_cell.length_c   1.000
_cell.angle_alpha   90.00
_cell.angle_beta   90.00
_cell.angle_gamma   90.00
#
_symmetry.space_group_name_H-M   'P 1'
#
loop_
_entity.id
_entity.type
_entity.pdbx_description
1 polymer ?
#
loop_
_entity_poly.entity_id
_entity_poly.type
_entity_poly.pdbx_seq_one_letter_code
_entity_poly.pdbx_strand_id
1 'polypeptide(L)'
;MTLPSIASYDVDGHTERGAPRAPIQSYEPATTSIDPPGAPDAAGCRRNELGPPVRSCYARAVIRARAGRADSRLARFLLSMLAGAALLAACDASPSTGPTTRPEQTTFPTASESPAGSEEPTATAVGSLNPTIGPGLTPPPEAPTTSPGPPSEACGSTDEHRAFFRQAAASMSWPVYCAVLPDGWFLEAGTYRLADGGRLEVTYRGPDDARLSLVEGNVCAGTDVEVCAPRDAIIGPAAFGDREGELGRLSNGLVLDVDRGAMPSWRATALGLSEDEFRALTAAFLVASG
;
A
#
# COMPACT_ATOMS: atom_id res chain seq x y z
N MET A 1 -26.48 2.18 14.89
CA MET A 1 -25.16 1.86 14.33
C MET A 1 -25.24 2.11 12.83
N THR A 2 -24.58 3.14 12.34
CA THR A 2 -24.50 3.43 10.91
C THR A 2 -23.57 2.40 10.25
N LEU A 3 -24.03 1.74 9.20
CA LEU A 3 -23.19 0.81 8.43
C LEU A 3 -22.00 1.57 7.81
N PRO A 4 -20.79 1.00 7.79
CA PRO A 4 -19.66 1.65 7.16
C PRO A 4 -19.91 1.83 5.67
N SER A 5 -19.68 3.05 5.17
CA SER A 5 -19.71 3.34 3.74
C SER A 5 -18.51 2.65 3.07
N ILE A 6 -18.80 1.73 2.15
CA ILE A 6 -17.82 1.13 1.26
C ILE A 6 -18.08 1.74 -0.11
N ALA A 7 -17.09 2.42 -0.68
CA ALA A 7 -17.11 2.79 -2.08
C ALA A 7 -16.25 1.77 -2.83
N SER A 8 -16.86 1.13 -3.82
CA SER A 8 -16.19 0.19 -4.72
C SER A 8 -16.33 0.71 -6.13
N TYR A 9 -15.22 0.67 -6.86
CA TYR A 9 -15.20 0.92 -8.29
C TYR A 9 -14.82 -0.39 -8.98
N ASP A 10 -15.73 -0.89 -9.82
CA ASP A 10 -15.54 -2.06 -10.67
C ASP A 10 -15.65 -1.60 -12.12
N VAL A 11 -14.63 -1.91 -12.93
CA VAL A 11 -14.64 -1.60 -14.36
C VAL A 11 -15.40 -2.73 -15.05
N ASP A 12 -16.71 -2.52 -15.27
CA ASP A 12 -17.52 -3.39 -16.13
C ASP A 12 -16.92 -3.40 -17.55
N GLY A 13 -16.06 -4.39 -17.81
CA GLY A 13 -15.50 -4.68 -19.11
C GLY A 13 -16.54 -5.33 -20.02
N HIS A 14 -17.40 -4.53 -20.65
CA HIS A 14 -18.23 -5.01 -21.76
C HIS A 14 -18.33 -4.00 -22.91
N THR A 15 -17.51 -4.24 -23.94
CA THR A 15 -17.74 -3.73 -25.29
C THR A 15 -18.78 -4.60 -25.99
N GLU A 16 -20.07 -4.29 -25.83
CA GLU A 16 -21.12 -4.80 -26.73
C GLU A 16 -21.80 -3.66 -27.50
N ARG A 17 -22.03 -3.92 -28.79
CA ARG A 17 -22.57 -3.00 -29.79
C ARG A 17 -24.00 -2.60 -29.46
N GLY A 18 -24.24 -1.29 -29.48
CA GLY A 18 -25.42 -0.67 -30.10
C GLY A 18 -26.79 -1.00 -29.51
N ALA A 19 -27.17 -0.30 -28.45
CA ALA A 19 -28.58 0.01 -28.16
C ALA A 19 -28.68 1.43 -27.58
N PRO A 20 -29.75 2.20 -27.90
CA PRO A 20 -29.90 3.58 -27.43
C PRO A 20 -30.09 3.64 -25.92
N ARG A 21 -29.28 4.51 -25.28
CA ARG A 21 -29.34 4.85 -23.85
C ARG A 21 -30.74 5.31 -23.45
N ALA A 22 -31.36 4.59 -22.51
CA ALA A 22 -32.47 5.11 -21.71
C ALA A 22 -31.93 6.17 -20.72
N PRO A 23 -32.73 7.18 -20.34
CA PRO A 23 -32.31 8.22 -19.41
C PRO A 23 -32.02 7.64 -18.02
N ILE A 24 -30.91 8.09 -17.44
CA ILE A 24 -30.44 7.75 -16.10
C ILE A 24 -31.48 8.25 -15.10
N GLN A 25 -32.13 7.32 -14.41
CA GLN A 25 -33.05 7.60 -13.32
C GLN A 25 -32.22 7.82 -12.05
N SER A 26 -32.26 9.04 -11.53
CA SER A 26 -31.66 9.41 -10.25
C SER A 26 -32.17 8.49 -9.14
N TYR A 27 -31.26 7.72 -8.53
CA TYR A 27 -31.58 6.86 -7.40
C TYR A 27 -31.52 7.72 -6.13
N GLU A 28 -32.67 8.14 -5.60
CA GLU A 28 -32.77 8.66 -4.24
C GLU A 28 -32.70 7.48 -3.25
N PRO A 29 -31.77 7.47 -2.28
CA PRO A 29 -31.75 6.40 -1.28
C PRO A 29 -32.92 6.59 -0.31
N ALA A 30 -33.86 5.63 -0.33
CA ALA A 30 -34.94 5.52 0.63
C ALA A 30 -34.36 5.28 2.05
N THR A 31 -34.55 6.25 2.94
CA THR A 31 -34.25 6.13 4.36
C THR A 31 -35.31 5.29 5.06
N THR A 32 -35.09 3.98 5.15
CA THR A 32 -35.92 3.12 6.01
C THR A 32 -35.33 3.15 7.42
N SER A 33 -35.98 3.89 8.32
CA SER A 33 -35.68 3.92 9.76
C SER A 33 -36.11 2.59 10.38
N ILE A 34 -35.13 1.77 10.77
CA ILE A 34 -35.36 0.57 11.60
C ILE A 34 -34.89 0.92 13.01
N ASP A 35 -35.84 1.07 13.93
CA ASP A 35 -35.56 1.20 15.36
C ASP A 35 -34.93 -0.09 15.90
N PRO A 36 -33.75 -0.04 16.56
CA PRO A 36 -33.19 -1.21 17.22
C PRO A 36 -33.90 -1.48 18.58
N PRO A 37 -34.12 -2.76 18.95
CA PRO A 37 -34.63 -3.12 20.26
C PRO A 37 -33.59 -2.84 21.37
N GLY A 38 -34.11 -2.48 22.54
CA GLY A 38 -33.42 -1.81 23.63
C GLY A 38 -32.18 -2.50 24.21
N ALA A 39 -31.21 -1.67 24.60
CA ALA A 39 -30.04 -2.06 25.37
C ALA A 39 -30.37 -2.16 26.87
N PRO A 40 -29.78 -3.11 27.62
CA PRO A 40 -29.93 -3.19 29.07
C PRO A 40 -29.09 -2.14 29.82
N ASP A 41 -29.66 -1.65 30.91
CA ASP A 41 -29.12 -0.63 31.81
C ASP A 41 -27.75 -0.99 32.40
N ALA A 42 -26.76 -0.11 32.19
CA ALA A 42 -25.48 -0.14 32.90
C ALA A 42 -25.59 0.67 34.19
N ALA A 43 -26.05 0.02 35.26
CA ALA A 43 -25.96 0.56 36.62
C ALA A 43 -24.58 0.27 37.23
N GLY A 44 -23.89 1.31 37.69
CA GLY A 44 -22.93 1.17 38.80
C GLY A 44 -21.54 1.79 38.61
N CYS A 45 -21.43 3.12 38.76
CA CYS A 45 -20.22 3.75 39.28
C CYS A 45 -20.61 4.64 40.47
N ARG A 46 -20.36 4.17 41.70
CA ARG A 46 -20.50 4.98 42.91
C ARG A 46 -19.33 5.96 43.02
N ARG A 47 -19.68 7.21 43.36
CA ARG A 47 -18.81 8.33 43.69
C ARG A 47 -18.40 8.21 45.17
N ASN A 48 -17.10 8.26 45.48
CA ASN A 48 -16.63 8.64 46.82
C ASN A 48 -15.85 9.95 46.70
N GLU A 49 -16.22 10.88 47.57
CA GLU A 49 -15.71 12.26 47.67
C GLU A 49 -14.37 12.33 48.43
N LEU A 50 -13.68 13.46 48.23
CA LEU A 50 -12.47 14.00 48.88
C LEU A 50 -11.09 13.65 48.26
N GLY A 51 -10.64 14.51 47.33
CA GLY A 51 -9.21 14.71 46.98
C GLY A 51 -8.99 15.30 45.56
N PRO A 52 -8.13 16.33 45.36
CA PRO A 52 -7.89 16.95 44.04
C PRO A 52 -6.61 16.42 43.33
N PRO A 53 -6.37 16.78 42.06
CA PRO A 53 -7.01 16.24 40.87
C PRO A 53 -6.21 15.10 40.20
N VAL A 54 -7.00 14.26 39.54
CA VAL A 54 -6.73 13.07 38.74
C VAL A 54 -5.58 13.23 37.72
N ARG A 55 -4.42 12.65 38.03
CA ARG A 55 -3.63 11.87 37.06
C ARG A 55 -3.78 10.41 37.47
N SER A 56 -4.04 9.52 36.50
CA SER A 56 -4.19 8.06 36.68
C SER A 56 -5.63 7.55 36.81
N CYS A 57 -6.33 7.46 35.67
CA CYS A 57 -7.42 6.48 35.45
C CYS A 57 -7.39 5.92 34.01
N TYR A 58 -6.21 5.84 33.37
CA TYR A 58 -6.04 5.20 32.05
C TYR A 58 -4.97 4.10 32.01
N ALA A 59 -4.36 3.73 33.14
CA ALA A 59 -3.23 2.81 33.16
C ALA A 59 -3.51 1.41 33.75
N ARG A 60 -4.75 1.07 34.14
CA ARG A 60 -5.03 -0.24 34.78
C ARG A 60 -6.34 -0.94 34.38
N ALA A 61 -6.91 -0.61 33.23
CA ALA A 61 -8.07 -1.34 32.67
C ALA A 61 -7.79 -2.13 31.38
N VAL A 62 -6.53 -2.19 30.91
CA VAL A 62 -6.17 -2.94 29.67
C VAL A 62 -5.40 -4.24 29.95
N ILE A 63 -5.00 -4.52 31.19
CA ILE A 63 -4.23 -5.75 31.52
C ILE A 63 -5.12 -6.94 31.97
N ARG A 64 -6.45 -6.78 32.11
CA ARG A 64 -7.33 -7.90 32.52
C ARG A 64 -8.48 -8.25 31.56
N ALA A 65 -8.36 -7.88 30.29
CA ALA A 65 -9.26 -8.33 29.21
C ALA A 65 -8.55 -9.10 28.08
N ARG A 66 -7.38 -9.71 28.37
CA ARG A 66 -6.63 -10.59 27.45
C ARG A 66 -6.31 -11.97 28.05
N ALA A 67 -7.25 -12.57 28.77
CA ALA A 67 -7.12 -13.94 29.30
C ALA A 67 -8.32 -14.84 28.94
N GLY A 68 -9.02 -14.56 27.84
CA GLY A 68 -10.22 -15.32 27.49
C GLY A 68 -10.62 -15.21 26.02
N ARG A 69 -9.68 -15.44 25.10
CA ARG A 69 -9.98 -15.78 23.70
C ARG A 69 -8.75 -16.27 22.93
N ALA A 70 -7.95 -17.11 23.58
CA ALA A 70 -7.15 -18.14 22.89
C ALA A 70 -7.84 -19.48 23.19
N ASP A 71 -7.71 -20.47 22.32
CA ASP A 71 -8.26 -21.83 22.47
C ASP A 71 -9.69 -22.10 22.01
N SER A 72 -9.98 -21.87 20.72
CA SER A 72 -11.09 -22.57 20.05
C SER A 72 -10.81 -23.04 18.62
N ARG A 73 -9.62 -22.75 18.06
CA ARG A 73 -9.24 -23.22 16.71
C ARG A 73 -8.22 -24.37 16.72
N LEU A 74 -7.43 -24.53 17.79
CA LEU A 74 -6.52 -25.67 17.96
C LEU A 74 -7.23 -26.96 18.44
N ALA A 75 -8.33 -26.83 19.19
CA ALA A 75 -9.11 -27.99 19.66
C ALA A 75 -9.87 -28.73 18.53
N ARG A 76 -10.16 -28.07 17.40
CA ARG A 76 -10.82 -28.71 16.24
C ARG A 76 -9.85 -29.38 15.27
N PHE A 77 -8.58 -28.99 15.27
CA PHE A 77 -7.57 -29.67 14.45
C PHE A 77 -7.02 -30.94 15.11
N LEU A 78 -6.99 -30.99 16.45
CA LEU A 78 -6.53 -32.19 17.16
C LEU A 78 -7.58 -33.33 17.19
N LEU A 79 -8.87 -33.04 17.00
CA LEU A 79 -9.90 -34.09 16.93
C LEU A 79 -9.95 -34.81 15.56
N SER A 80 -9.45 -34.19 14.50
CA SER A 80 -9.47 -34.75 13.13
C SER A 80 -8.29 -35.70 12.84
N MET A 81 -7.20 -35.59 13.59
CA MET A 81 -6.03 -36.48 13.45
C MET A 81 -6.18 -37.83 14.17
N LEU A 82 -7.18 -37.99 15.06
CA LEU A 82 -7.38 -39.23 15.81
C LEU A 82 -8.29 -40.28 15.11
N ALA A 83 -8.81 -39.98 13.91
CA ALA A 83 -9.70 -40.88 13.16
C ALA A 83 -9.01 -41.60 11.98
N GLY A 84 -7.70 -41.42 11.79
CA GLY A 84 -6.94 -41.98 10.66
C GLY A 84 -5.95 -43.09 11.01
N ALA A 85 -6.07 -43.72 12.19
CA ALA A 85 -5.15 -44.76 12.64
C ALA A 85 -5.81 -46.15 12.65
N ALA A 86 -6.11 -46.66 11.45
CA ALA A 86 -6.28 -48.09 11.22
C ALA A 86 -6.23 -48.37 9.72
N LEU A 87 -5.04 -48.75 9.21
CA LEU A 87 -4.85 -49.89 8.28
C LEU A 87 -3.46 -49.83 7.60
N LEU A 88 -2.63 -50.79 8.00
CA LEU A 88 -1.65 -51.56 7.19
C LEU A 88 -0.23 -51.03 6.94
N ALA A 89 0.69 -52.02 7.01
CA ALA A 89 2.10 -52.10 6.60
C ALA A 89 3.12 -51.43 7.53
N ALA A 90 3.83 -52.13 8.43
CA ALA A 90 4.73 -53.29 8.32
C ALA A 90 6.08 -53.00 7.60
N CYS A 91 7.17 -53.25 8.34
CA CYS A 91 8.57 -53.41 7.92
C CYS A 91 9.28 -52.17 7.31
N ASP A 92 10.54 -51.84 7.59
CA ASP A 92 11.61 -52.54 8.29
C ASP A 92 12.72 -51.53 8.69
N ALA A 93 13.61 -52.01 9.57
CA ALA A 93 14.96 -51.59 9.97
C ALA A 93 15.72 -50.55 9.08
N SER A 94 16.66 -49.70 9.52
CA SER A 94 17.59 -49.69 10.66
C SER A 94 18.43 -48.37 10.61
N PRO A 95 19.36 -48.11 11.56
CA PRO A 95 19.84 -46.78 11.92
C PRO A 95 21.11 -46.34 11.17
N SER A 96 21.40 -45.03 11.18
CA SER A 96 22.79 -44.56 11.02
C SER A 96 23.04 -43.25 11.75
N THR A 97 23.83 -43.36 12.81
CA THR A 97 24.58 -42.32 13.51
C THR A 97 25.63 -41.72 12.59
N GLY A 98 25.78 -40.39 12.64
CA GLY A 98 26.99 -39.70 12.20
C GLY A 98 27.05 -38.28 12.76
N PRO A 99 27.92 -37.98 13.73
CA PRO A 99 28.36 -36.62 14.00
C PRO A 99 29.61 -36.34 13.15
N THR A 100 29.81 -35.13 12.59
CA THR A 100 31.17 -34.62 12.24
C THR A 100 31.18 -33.20 11.65
N THR A 101 32.00 -32.35 12.29
CA THR A 101 32.75 -31.15 11.82
C THR A 101 32.00 -29.93 11.27
N ARG A 102 32.13 -28.75 11.90
CA ARG A 102 33.25 -27.77 11.89
C ARG A 102 32.96 -26.65 10.87
N PRO A 103 32.64 -25.42 11.31
CA PRO A 103 32.84 -24.26 10.46
C PRO A 103 34.31 -23.82 10.56
N GLU A 104 35.00 -23.93 9.44
CA GLU A 104 36.29 -23.30 9.18
C GLU A 104 36.05 -21.81 8.99
N GLN A 105 36.62 -20.97 9.86
CA GLN A 105 36.61 -19.52 9.71
C GLN A 105 37.65 -19.16 8.63
N THR A 106 37.18 -18.73 7.47
CA THR A 106 38.02 -18.04 6.48
C THR A 106 37.93 -16.54 6.73
N THR A 107 39.01 -16.00 7.29
CA THR A 107 39.31 -14.56 7.31
C THR A 107 39.71 -14.10 5.91
N PHE A 108 39.06 -13.05 5.40
CA PHE A 108 39.56 -12.26 4.28
C PHE A 108 39.86 -10.83 4.75
N PRO A 109 41.04 -10.28 4.47
CA PRO A 109 41.30 -8.86 4.62
C PRO A 109 40.83 -8.12 3.36
N THR A 110 40.20 -6.97 3.51
CA THR A 110 40.09 -5.99 2.42
C THR A 110 40.27 -4.61 3.02
N ALA A 111 41.50 -4.12 2.91
CA ALA A 111 41.80 -2.71 2.84
C ALA A 111 41.73 -2.32 1.36
N SER A 112 40.98 -1.27 1.04
CA SER A 112 41.23 -0.52 -0.18
C SER A 112 40.91 0.94 0.07
N GLU A 113 41.94 1.75 -0.11
CA GLU A 113 42.01 3.17 0.12
C GLU A 113 41.08 3.94 -0.83
N SER A 114 40.50 5.02 -0.31
CA SER A 114 39.75 6.01 -1.09
C SER A 114 40.69 7.19 -1.37
N PRO A 115 41.03 7.49 -2.64
CA PRO A 115 41.69 8.76 -2.95
C PRO A 115 40.67 9.90 -2.97
N ALA A 116 41.02 10.96 -2.24
CA ALA A 116 40.43 12.28 -2.33
C ALA A 116 40.89 12.98 -3.63
N GLY A 117 39.98 13.71 -4.26
CA GLY A 117 40.34 14.64 -5.32
C GLY A 117 39.18 14.91 -6.27
N SER A 118 38.52 16.06 -6.11
CA SER A 118 37.93 16.74 -7.26
C SER A 118 37.98 18.23 -7.02
N GLU A 119 38.80 18.88 -7.85
CA GLU A 119 39.10 20.29 -7.86
C GLU A 119 37.94 21.10 -8.45
N GLU A 120 37.73 22.26 -7.85
CA GLU A 120 36.99 23.38 -8.41
C GLU A 120 37.74 23.99 -9.59
N PRO A 121 37.05 24.41 -10.66
CA PRO A 121 37.52 25.55 -11.44
C PRO A 121 36.54 26.73 -11.41
N THR A 122 37.16 27.85 -11.04
CA THR A 122 36.70 29.23 -11.04
C THR A 122 36.57 29.82 -12.47
N ALA A 123 35.54 30.65 -12.64
CA ALA A 123 35.40 31.88 -13.44
C ALA A 123 35.36 31.91 -15.00
N THR A 124 34.24 32.52 -15.45
CA THR A 124 34.12 33.72 -16.32
C THR A 124 34.60 33.67 -17.78
N ALA A 125 33.64 33.84 -18.70
CA ALA A 125 33.87 34.64 -19.93
C ALA A 125 32.58 35.37 -20.36
N VAL A 126 32.72 36.69 -20.49
CA VAL A 126 31.76 37.64 -21.06
C VAL A 126 31.82 37.52 -22.59
N GLY A 127 30.68 37.40 -23.24
CA GLY A 127 30.59 37.30 -24.71
C GLY A 127 29.30 37.91 -25.25
N SER A 128 29.31 39.25 -25.40
CA SER A 128 28.27 39.99 -26.13
C SER A 128 28.52 39.83 -27.63
N LEU A 129 27.68 39.05 -28.31
CA LEU A 129 27.57 39.05 -29.76
C LEU A 129 26.14 39.42 -30.15
N ASN A 130 26.03 40.57 -30.81
CA ASN A 130 24.84 41.14 -31.40
C ASN A 130 24.52 40.39 -32.71
N PRO A 131 23.37 39.71 -32.87
CA PRO A 131 22.98 39.14 -34.16
C PRO A 131 22.25 40.19 -35.01
N THR A 132 22.81 40.41 -36.19
CA THR A 132 22.21 41.07 -37.35
C THR A 132 20.82 40.49 -37.66
N ILE A 133 19.81 41.37 -37.71
CA ILE A 133 18.45 41.05 -38.16
C ILE A 133 18.47 40.79 -39.66
N GLY A 134 18.22 39.54 -40.06
CA GLY A 134 17.84 39.14 -41.41
C GLY A 134 16.31 39.04 -41.55
N PRO A 135 15.73 39.32 -42.73
CA PRO A 135 14.29 39.24 -42.92
C PRO A 135 13.85 37.80 -43.22
N GLY A 136 12.83 37.34 -42.49
CA GLY A 136 11.90 36.31 -42.95
C GLY A 136 12.35 34.85 -42.79
N LEU A 137 12.15 34.28 -41.61
CA LEU A 137 11.79 32.87 -41.48
C LEU A 137 10.62 32.76 -40.49
N THR A 138 9.53 32.22 -41.00
CA THR A 138 8.34 31.82 -40.24
C THR A 138 8.77 31.04 -38.99
N PRO A 139 8.26 31.37 -37.79
CA PRO A 139 8.60 30.62 -36.59
C PRO A 139 8.17 29.15 -36.78
N PRO A 140 9.01 28.17 -36.36
CA PRO A 140 8.57 26.79 -36.30
C PRO A 140 7.34 26.68 -35.39
N PRO A 141 6.37 25.79 -35.69
CA PRO A 141 5.22 25.60 -34.83
C PRO A 141 5.70 25.30 -33.41
N GLU A 142 5.26 26.10 -32.43
CA GLU A 142 5.44 25.81 -31.02
C GLU A 142 4.99 24.37 -30.78
N ALA A 143 5.93 23.52 -30.36
CA ALA A 143 5.57 22.24 -29.78
C ALA A 143 4.61 22.53 -28.62
N PRO A 144 3.50 21.78 -28.47
CA PRO A 144 2.59 21.99 -27.36
C PRO A 144 3.42 21.86 -26.08
N THR A 145 3.59 22.97 -25.38
CA THR A 145 4.13 22.97 -24.04
C THR A 145 3.02 22.39 -23.18
N THR A 146 3.04 21.08 -22.99
CA THR A 146 2.20 20.42 -21.99
C THR A 146 2.70 20.92 -20.65
N SER A 147 2.16 22.05 -20.20
CA SER A 147 2.34 22.51 -18.83
C SER A 147 1.89 21.35 -17.93
N PRO A 148 2.72 20.89 -16.98
CA PRO A 148 2.29 19.84 -16.06
C PRO A 148 1.01 20.34 -15.39
N GLY A 149 -0.11 19.67 -15.69
CA GLY A 149 -1.37 19.94 -15.02
C GLY A 149 -1.20 19.78 -13.51
N PRO A 150 -2.14 20.31 -12.70
CA PRO A 150 -2.08 20.12 -11.26
C PRO A 150 -1.95 18.62 -10.93
N PRO A 151 -1.17 18.24 -9.91
CA PRO A 151 -0.77 16.86 -9.64
C PRO A 151 -1.94 15.87 -9.46
N SER A 152 -3.13 16.37 -9.07
CA SER A 152 -4.35 15.58 -8.92
C SER A 152 -5.03 15.21 -10.25
N GLU A 153 -4.74 15.91 -11.35
CA GLU A 153 -5.21 15.52 -12.68
C GLU A 153 -4.47 14.29 -13.23
N ALA A 154 -3.34 13.92 -12.60
CA ALA A 154 -2.53 12.77 -13.00
C ALA A 154 -2.97 11.45 -12.34
N CYS A 155 -3.87 11.48 -11.34
CA CYS A 155 -4.35 10.31 -10.60
C CYS A 155 -5.36 9.45 -11.36
N GLY A 156 -5.06 9.09 -12.61
CA GLY A 156 -5.88 8.22 -13.44
C GLY A 156 -6.27 8.81 -14.79
N SER A 157 -6.57 7.91 -15.72
CA SER A 157 -6.84 8.23 -17.13
C SER A 157 -8.20 8.87 -17.39
N THR A 158 -9.14 8.86 -16.44
CA THR A 158 -10.51 9.35 -16.60
C THR A 158 -10.93 10.29 -15.46
N ASP A 159 -11.94 11.13 -15.69
CA ASP A 159 -12.53 11.99 -14.65
C ASP A 159 -13.07 11.18 -13.46
N GLU A 160 -13.58 9.99 -13.73
CA GLU A 160 -14.10 9.07 -12.72
C GLU A 160 -13.00 8.52 -11.82
N HIS A 161 -11.87 8.09 -12.40
CA HIS A 161 -10.71 7.65 -11.63
C HIS A 161 -10.18 8.79 -10.75
N ARG A 162 -10.07 10.01 -11.30
CA ARG A 162 -9.69 11.19 -10.52
C ARG A 162 -10.67 11.48 -9.40
N ALA A 163 -11.97 11.38 -9.64
CA ALA A 163 -13.00 11.59 -8.62
C ALA A 163 -12.89 10.57 -7.48
N PHE A 164 -12.61 9.30 -7.78
CA PHE A 164 -12.36 8.25 -6.78
C PHE A 164 -11.22 8.64 -5.82
N PHE A 165 -10.05 9.02 -6.35
CA PHE A 165 -8.91 9.40 -5.50
C PHE A 165 -9.16 10.67 -4.69
N ARG A 166 -9.83 11.68 -5.27
CA ARG A 166 -10.22 12.89 -4.52
C ARG A 166 -11.16 12.55 -3.36
N GLN A 167 -12.15 11.69 -3.61
CA GLN A 167 -13.10 11.27 -2.57
C GLN A 167 -12.42 10.48 -1.46
N ALA A 168 -11.52 9.55 -1.81
CA ALA A 168 -10.72 8.82 -0.84
C ALA A 168 -9.85 9.77 -0.02
N ALA A 169 -9.10 10.67 -0.66
CA ALA A 169 -8.25 11.65 0.01
C ALA A 169 -9.03 12.57 0.97
N ALA A 170 -10.22 13.03 0.58
CA ALA A 170 -11.09 13.84 1.42
C ALA A 170 -11.67 13.07 2.62
N SER A 171 -11.73 11.74 2.55
CA SER A 171 -12.33 10.89 3.60
C SER A 171 -11.31 10.34 4.60
N MET A 172 -10.03 10.25 4.21
CA MET A 172 -8.95 9.71 5.05
C MET A 172 -8.27 10.82 5.86
N SER A 173 -7.71 10.46 7.02
CA SER A 173 -6.95 11.42 7.85
C SER A 173 -5.44 11.38 7.57
N TRP A 174 -5.01 10.76 6.47
CA TRP A 174 -3.63 10.66 6.01
C TRP A 174 -3.55 10.90 4.50
N PRO A 175 -2.36 11.26 3.97
CA PRO A 175 -2.17 11.43 2.54
C PRO A 175 -2.46 10.13 1.77
N VAL A 176 -3.30 10.24 0.74
CA VAL A 176 -3.60 9.18 -0.21
C VAL A 176 -2.69 9.33 -1.42
N TYR A 177 -2.02 8.27 -1.85
CA TYR A 177 -1.20 8.30 -3.07
C TYR A 177 -1.95 7.70 -4.26
N CYS A 178 -1.57 8.17 -5.44
CA CYS A 178 -2.00 7.65 -6.72
C CYS A 178 -0.79 7.49 -7.63
N ALA A 179 -0.88 6.60 -8.61
CA ALA A 179 0.20 6.38 -9.57
C ALA A 179 0.05 7.29 -10.79
N VAL A 180 1.14 7.97 -11.18
CA VAL A 180 1.26 8.63 -12.48
C VAL A 180 1.85 7.63 -13.45
N LEU A 181 0.99 6.99 -14.24
CA LEU A 181 1.39 5.86 -15.06
C LEU A 181 1.67 6.28 -16.51
N PRO A 182 2.65 5.65 -17.17
CA PRO A 182 2.86 5.80 -18.61
C PRO A 182 1.65 5.33 -19.44
N ASP A 183 1.67 5.68 -20.73
CA ASP A 183 0.69 5.16 -21.69
C ASP A 183 0.65 3.62 -21.69
N GLY A 184 -0.55 3.06 -21.88
CA GLY A 184 -0.79 1.62 -21.84
C GLY A 184 -1.11 1.07 -20.45
N TRP A 185 -1.02 1.90 -19.41
CA TRP A 185 -1.51 1.56 -18.08
C TRP A 185 -2.93 2.07 -17.83
N PHE A 186 -3.68 1.33 -17.01
CA PHE A 186 -5.01 1.76 -16.57
C PHE A 186 -5.33 1.25 -15.17
N LEU A 187 -6.20 1.99 -14.48
CA LEU A 187 -6.79 1.55 -13.23
C LEU A 187 -7.73 0.39 -13.50
N GLU A 188 -7.45 -0.78 -12.92
CA GLU A 188 -8.31 -1.96 -13.05
C GLU A 188 -9.37 -1.99 -11.95
N ALA A 189 -8.96 -1.77 -10.70
CA ALA A 189 -9.85 -1.84 -9.55
C ALA A 189 -9.42 -0.86 -8.45
N GLY A 190 -10.40 -0.33 -7.72
CA GLY A 190 -10.15 0.57 -6.60
C GLY A 190 -11.25 0.45 -5.54
N THR A 191 -10.86 0.29 -4.28
CA THR A 191 -11.80 0.29 -3.15
C THR A 191 -11.20 1.01 -1.95
N TYR A 192 -12.04 1.66 -1.15
CA TYR A 192 -11.62 2.15 0.16
C TYR A 192 -12.69 1.96 1.23
N ARG A 193 -12.23 1.85 2.48
CA ARG A 193 -13.06 1.76 3.68
C ARG A 193 -12.52 2.66 4.77
N LEU A 194 -13.40 3.20 5.61
CA LEU A 194 -13.02 4.09 6.73
C LEU A 194 -12.91 3.34 8.07
N ALA A 195 -13.38 2.10 8.14
CA ALA A 195 -13.30 1.28 9.35
C ALA A 195 -11.85 0.92 9.70
N ASP A 196 -11.61 0.64 10.99
CA ASP A 196 -10.34 0.11 11.51
C ASP A 196 -9.10 0.97 11.21
N GLY A 197 -9.23 2.30 11.22
CA GLY A 197 -8.13 3.19 10.85
C GLY A 197 -7.91 3.30 9.36
N GLY A 198 -8.94 2.98 8.56
CA GLY A 198 -9.05 3.15 7.12
C GLY A 198 -8.11 2.31 6.28
N ARG A 199 -8.53 2.05 5.04
CA ARG A 199 -7.75 1.29 4.07
C ARG A 199 -8.16 1.66 2.66
N LEU A 200 -7.16 1.79 1.80
CA LEU A 200 -7.32 1.96 0.36
C LEU A 200 -6.59 0.81 -0.34
N GLU A 201 -7.23 0.24 -1.36
CA GLU A 201 -6.64 -0.76 -2.25
C GLU A 201 -6.89 -0.37 -3.70
N VAL A 202 -5.84 -0.41 -4.50
CA VAL A 202 -5.85 0.01 -5.89
C VAL A 202 -5.00 -0.96 -6.69
N THR A 203 -5.49 -1.41 -7.83
CA THR A 203 -4.74 -2.24 -8.77
C THR A 203 -4.77 -1.62 -10.15
N TYR A 204 -3.60 -1.54 -10.77
CA TYR A 204 -3.39 -1.09 -12.13
C TYR A 204 -2.95 -2.26 -13.01
N ARG A 205 -3.38 -2.24 -14.27
CA ARG A 205 -2.86 -3.11 -15.32
C ARG A 205 -2.01 -2.31 -16.28
N GLY A 206 -0.86 -2.86 -16.65
CA GLY A 206 0.03 -2.33 -17.67
C GLY A 206 0.18 -3.26 -18.88
N PRO A 207 1.13 -2.94 -19.78
CA PRO A 207 1.53 -3.80 -20.89
C PRO A 207 1.94 -5.20 -20.43
N ASP A 208 1.80 -6.19 -21.32
CA ASP A 208 2.18 -7.60 -21.07
C ASP A 208 1.56 -8.20 -19.79
N ASP A 209 0.35 -7.73 -19.43
CA ASP A 209 -0.36 -8.07 -18.19
C ASP A 209 0.43 -7.76 -16.91
N ALA A 210 1.39 -6.83 -16.97
CA ALA A 210 2.08 -6.33 -15.79
C ALA A 210 1.07 -5.72 -14.80
N ARG A 211 1.32 -5.94 -13.51
CA ARG A 211 0.45 -5.49 -12.42
C ARG A 211 1.20 -4.60 -11.47
N LEU A 212 0.56 -3.51 -11.06
CA LEU A 212 0.98 -2.69 -9.95
C LEU A 212 -0.20 -2.59 -8.98
N SER A 213 -0.03 -3.04 -7.74
CA SER A 213 -1.03 -2.88 -6.69
C SER A 213 -0.51 -1.97 -5.59
N LEU A 214 -1.39 -1.16 -5.05
CA LEU A 214 -1.13 -0.17 -4.02
C LEU A 214 -2.13 -0.39 -2.88
N VAL A 215 -1.61 -0.55 -1.66
CA VAL A 215 -2.37 -0.70 -0.43
C VAL A 215 -1.90 0.35 0.56
N GLU A 216 -2.84 1.11 1.13
CA GLU A 216 -2.54 2.18 2.08
C GLU A 216 -3.43 2.12 3.33
N GLY A 217 -2.93 2.68 4.43
CA GLY A 217 -3.65 2.78 5.70
C GLY A 217 -3.25 1.67 6.65
N ASN A 218 -4.23 1.00 7.27
CA ASN A 218 -3.96 -0.07 8.22
C ASN A 218 -3.72 -1.42 7.52
N VAL A 219 -2.56 -1.57 6.86
CA VAL A 219 -2.20 -2.78 6.07
C VAL A 219 -2.20 -4.04 6.94
N CYS A 220 -1.67 -3.96 8.16
CA CYS A 220 -1.46 -5.11 9.04
C CYS A 220 -2.51 -5.30 10.13
N ALA A 221 -3.35 -4.31 10.44
CA ALA A 221 -4.43 -4.43 11.42
C ALA A 221 -4.04 -5.05 12.78
N GLY A 222 -2.79 -4.83 13.22
CA GLY A 222 -2.25 -5.38 14.47
C GLY A 222 -1.81 -6.84 14.42
N THR A 223 -1.76 -7.47 13.24
CA THR A 223 -1.07 -8.75 13.05
C THR A 223 0.44 -8.56 12.95
N ASP A 224 1.17 -9.67 13.12
CA ASP A 224 2.62 -9.68 12.91
C ASP A 224 2.99 -9.21 11.50
N VAL A 225 4.00 -8.35 11.41
CA VAL A 225 4.39 -7.66 10.18
C VAL A 225 4.92 -8.61 9.11
N GLU A 226 5.58 -9.69 9.51
CA GLU A 226 6.10 -10.70 8.59
C GLU A 226 4.97 -11.56 8.00
N VAL A 227 3.82 -11.62 8.67
CA VAL A 227 2.64 -12.35 8.21
C VAL A 227 1.76 -11.51 7.29
N CYS A 228 1.46 -10.25 7.62
CA CYS A 228 0.58 -9.39 6.81
C CYS A 228 1.29 -8.75 5.61
N ALA A 229 2.58 -8.46 5.75
CA ALA A 229 3.36 -7.72 4.77
C ALA A 229 4.63 -8.50 4.40
N PRO A 230 4.52 -9.77 3.95
CA PRO A 230 5.68 -10.66 3.76
C PRO A 230 6.64 -10.13 2.69
N ARG A 231 7.90 -10.54 2.80
CA ARG A 231 8.96 -10.34 1.79
C ARG A 231 10.00 -11.44 1.92
N ASP A 232 10.60 -11.83 0.80
CA ASP A 232 11.61 -12.89 0.76
C ASP A 232 13.03 -12.33 0.91
N ALA A 233 13.26 -11.10 0.46
CA ALA A 233 14.54 -10.41 0.58
C ALA A 233 14.35 -8.89 0.64
N ILE A 234 15.32 -8.21 1.25
CA ILE A 234 15.47 -6.75 1.21
C ILE A 234 16.48 -6.42 0.12
N ILE A 235 16.14 -5.47 -0.76
CA ILE A 235 16.99 -5.01 -1.85
C ILE A 235 17.68 -3.70 -1.46
N GLY A 236 16.93 -2.74 -0.87
CA GLY A 236 17.48 -1.47 -0.41
C GLY A 236 16.47 -0.33 -0.42
N PRO A 237 16.89 0.92 -0.21
CA PRO A 237 15.97 2.06 -0.21
C PRO A 237 15.37 2.31 -1.60
N ALA A 238 14.14 2.82 -1.65
CA ALA A 238 13.48 3.30 -2.87
C ALA A 238 12.46 4.39 -2.55
N ALA A 239 12.14 5.21 -3.56
CA ALA A 239 11.17 6.29 -3.42
C ALA A 239 9.73 5.80 -3.64
N PHE A 240 8.84 6.34 -2.82
CA PHE A 240 7.39 6.21 -2.91
C PHE A 240 6.81 7.63 -2.98
N GLY A 241 6.73 8.18 -4.18
CA GLY A 241 6.49 9.61 -4.37
C GLY A 241 7.52 10.45 -3.63
N ASP A 242 7.05 11.27 -2.69
CA ASP A 242 7.86 12.12 -1.81
C ASP A 242 8.35 11.41 -0.53
N ARG A 243 8.06 10.12 -0.35
CA ARG A 243 8.48 9.31 0.80
C ARG A 243 9.63 8.38 0.46
N GLU A 244 10.41 8.06 1.49
CA GLU A 244 11.40 6.99 1.44
C GLU A 244 10.80 5.68 1.97
N GLY A 245 11.03 4.58 1.25
CA GLY A 245 10.62 3.24 1.64
C GLY A 245 11.73 2.22 1.45
N GLU A 246 11.42 0.96 1.77
CA GLU A 246 12.33 -0.17 1.61
C GLU A 246 11.82 -1.10 0.51
N LEU A 247 12.60 -1.20 -0.57
CA LEU A 247 12.37 -2.15 -1.65
C LEU A 247 12.79 -3.55 -1.22
N GLY A 248 11.92 -4.51 -1.47
CA GLY A 248 12.15 -5.93 -1.29
C GLY A 248 11.70 -6.77 -2.48
N ARG A 249 11.93 -8.08 -2.34
CA ARG A 249 11.53 -9.10 -3.30
C ARG A 249 10.43 -9.99 -2.73
N LEU A 250 9.52 -10.39 -3.60
CA LEU A 250 8.53 -11.45 -3.38
C LEU A 250 8.84 -12.62 -4.33
N SER A 251 8.29 -13.79 -4.04
CA SER A 251 8.53 -15.02 -4.80
C SER A 251 8.21 -14.89 -6.29
N ASN A 252 7.28 -14.01 -6.63
CA ASN A 252 6.82 -13.74 -8.00
C ASN A 252 6.85 -12.26 -8.38
N GLY A 253 7.54 -11.40 -7.61
CA GLY A 253 7.44 -9.96 -7.84
C GLY A 253 8.31 -9.09 -6.95
N LEU A 254 7.95 -7.81 -6.92
CA LEU A 254 8.62 -6.78 -6.14
C LEU A 254 7.65 -6.17 -5.14
N VAL A 255 8.20 -5.63 -4.05
CA VAL A 255 7.43 -4.94 -3.02
C VAL A 255 8.21 -3.70 -2.57
N LEU A 256 7.50 -2.60 -2.35
CA LEU A 256 8.02 -1.41 -1.69
C LEU A 256 7.11 -1.09 -0.52
N ASP A 257 7.68 -1.08 0.68
CA ASP A 257 6.96 -0.73 1.92
C ASP A 257 7.47 0.62 2.46
N VAL A 258 6.55 1.47 2.91
CA VAL A 258 6.81 2.68 3.70
C VAL A 258 6.13 2.51 5.05
N ASP A 259 6.87 2.76 6.13
CA ASP A 259 6.39 2.60 7.50
C ASP A 259 5.78 1.20 7.77
N ARG A 260 6.44 0.14 7.27
CA ARG A 260 5.94 -1.25 7.31
C ARG A 260 5.43 -1.64 8.70
N GLY A 261 4.13 -1.96 8.80
CA GLY A 261 3.46 -2.34 10.05
C GLY A 261 2.90 -1.18 10.89
N ALA A 262 3.13 0.07 10.49
CA ALA A 262 2.53 1.25 11.11
C ALA A 262 1.10 1.51 10.64
N MET A 263 0.45 2.50 11.27
CA MET A 263 -0.88 2.99 10.92
C MET A 263 -0.85 4.53 10.82
N PRO A 264 -0.88 5.11 9.60
CA PRO A 264 -0.90 4.42 8.29
C PRO A 264 0.45 3.79 7.92
N SER A 265 0.40 2.86 6.97
CA SER A 265 1.54 2.35 6.20
C SER A 265 1.18 2.33 4.71
N TRP A 266 2.18 2.32 3.83
CA TRP A 266 1.99 2.28 2.38
C TRP A 266 2.77 1.11 1.79
N ARG A 267 2.12 0.37 0.89
CA ARG A 267 2.71 -0.79 0.24
C ARG A 267 2.37 -0.78 -1.24
N ALA A 268 3.39 -0.80 -2.08
CA ALA A 268 3.25 -1.10 -3.50
C ALA A 268 3.81 -2.50 -3.78
N THR A 269 3.13 -3.27 -4.63
CA THR A 269 3.61 -4.56 -5.13
C THR A 269 3.51 -4.62 -6.63
N ALA A 270 4.49 -5.22 -7.28
CA ALA A 270 4.49 -5.39 -8.73
C ALA A 270 4.68 -6.85 -9.17
N LEU A 271 3.99 -7.22 -10.25
CA LEU A 271 4.16 -8.48 -10.97
C LEU A 271 4.48 -8.16 -12.44
N GLY A 272 5.43 -8.89 -13.03
CA GLY A 272 5.80 -8.70 -14.44
C GLY A 272 6.59 -7.42 -14.73
N LEU A 273 7.13 -6.73 -13.72
CA LEU A 273 8.01 -5.58 -13.88
C LEU A 273 9.45 -5.90 -13.50
N SER A 274 10.40 -5.25 -14.17
CA SER A 274 11.78 -5.18 -13.70
C SER A 274 11.91 -4.27 -12.47
N GLU A 275 13.06 -4.37 -11.78
CA GLU A 275 13.35 -3.53 -10.62
C GLU A 275 13.37 -2.04 -10.96
N ASP A 276 14.04 -1.67 -12.06
CA ASP A 276 14.17 -0.29 -12.48
C ASP A 276 12.83 0.33 -12.88
N GLU A 277 11.99 -0.43 -13.59
CA GLU A 277 10.62 -0.01 -13.93
C GLU A 277 9.77 0.20 -12.68
N PHE A 278 9.82 -0.74 -11.74
CA PHE A 278 9.05 -0.63 -10.50
C PHE A 278 9.48 0.60 -9.69
N ARG A 279 10.79 0.83 -9.55
CA ARG A 279 11.34 2.03 -8.88
C ARG A 279 10.89 3.31 -9.56
N ALA A 280 10.93 3.35 -10.89
CA ALA A 280 10.51 4.52 -11.65
C ALA A 280 9.02 4.83 -11.44
N LEU A 281 8.17 3.81 -11.48
CA LEU A 281 6.72 3.97 -11.27
C LEU A 281 6.39 4.42 -9.83
N THR A 282 7.00 3.81 -8.82
CA THR A 282 6.71 4.19 -7.42
C THR A 282 7.25 5.57 -7.05
N ALA A 283 8.40 5.97 -7.61
CA ALA A 283 8.93 7.32 -7.44
C ALA A 283 8.01 8.39 -8.05
N ALA A 284 7.24 8.03 -9.09
CA ALA A 284 6.30 8.93 -9.75
C ALA A 284 4.94 9.04 -9.03
N PHE A 285 4.75 8.39 -7.87
CA PHE A 285 3.50 8.52 -7.13
C PHE A 285 3.30 9.95 -6.62
N LEU A 286 2.04 10.40 -6.65
CA LEU A 286 1.67 11.74 -6.20
C LEU A 286 0.61 11.65 -5.10
N VAL A 287 0.61 12.66 -4.22
CA VAL A 287 -0.44 12.81 -3.22
C VAL A 287 -1.72 13.31 -3.90
N ALA A 288 -2.78 12.53 -3.80
CA ALA A 288 -4.12 12.92 -4.22
C ALA A 288 -4.64 14.05 -3.31
N SER A 289 -5.17 15.11 -3.92
CA SER A 289 -5.76 16.24 -3.20
C SER A 289 -7.28 16.05 -3.09
N GLY A 290 -7.83 16.15 -1.87
CA GLY A 290 -9.28 16.11 -1.60
C GLY A 290 -9.99 17.43 -1.82
#